data_AF-A0A950FMB6-F1
#
_entry.id   AF-A0A950FMB6-F1
#
_cell.length_a   1.000
_cell.length_b   1.000
_cell.length_c   1.000
_cell.angle_alpha   90.00
_cell.angle_beta   90.00
_cell.angle_gamma   90.00
#
_symmetry.space_group_name_H-M   'P 1'
#
loop_
_entity.id
_entity.type
_entity.pdbx_description
1 polymer ?
#
loop_
_entity_poly.entity_id
_entity_poly.type
_entity_poly.pdbx_seq_one_letter_code
_entity_poly.pdbx_strand_id
1 'polypeptide(L)'
;MNSQSDIPKRKPLVTVEFQTEVDVATGNRERRMFVKMYFDARDSGLLAALPDELWKTLCCLATYMDENGDCYPSQVLLGEALGISRQHINYRIKRLLAFRFRGEPILTMTKNRESKRGGSRWANNGYRLRPITGLAMFDEGDNDAATEAQRETDKSSMSPKGDTQLPTSMSPYRVTQRPGCVSPSMSPMGDTNQIERDRTKTLNVSGFKKSLSDSQAGKSSGSAEDEFRIGILVLEMLDVCHDRHSRGFYRLVAQKVPEELIRTALSETKYQDRIGRIRKSRGAFFTDQLQRLARERGIELGLKMTARDARLFNR
;
A
#
# COMPACT_ATOMS: atom_id res chain seq x y z
N MET A 1 47.70 -25.93 -6.57
CA MET A 1 46.59 -25.99 -5.59
C MET A 1 45.67 -24.82 -5.86
N ASN A 2 44.66 -25.02 -6.72
CA ASN A 2 43.63 -24.00 -6.97
C ASN A 2 42.43 -24.34 -6.08
N SER A 3 42.34 -23.66 -4.94
CA SER A 3 41.15 -23.70 -4.10
C SER A 3 40.06 -22.86 -4.78
N GLN A 4 39.30 -23.47 -5.69
CA GLN A 4 38.00 -22.94 -6.08
C GLN A 4 37.14 -22.93 -4.81
N SER A 5 36.89 -21.74 -4.28
CA SER A 5 35.95 -21.53 -3.19
C SER A 5 34.56 -21.88 -3.70
N ASP A 6 34.03 -23.02 -3.26
CA ASP A 6 32.61 -23.37 -3.36
C ASP A 6 31.81 -22.35 -2.55
N ILE A 7 31.43 -21.24 -3.18
CA ILE A 7 30.42 -20.34 -2.64
C ILE A 7 29.10 -21.09 -2.82
N PRO A 8 28.40 -21.49 -1.74
CA PRO A 8 27.16 -22.21 -1.88
C PRO A 8 26.17 -21.37 -2.70
N LYS A 9 25.75 -21.90 -3.85
CA LYS A 9 24.73 -21.28 -4.72
C LYS A 9 23.49 -21.00 -3.87
N ARG A 10 23.09 -19.73 -3.78
CA ARG A 10 21.94 -19.31 -2.96
C ARG A 10 20.65 -19.78 -3.63
N LYS A 11 19.72 -20.35 -2.86
CA LYS A 11 18.40 -20.73 -3.37
C LYS A 11 17.57 -19.47 -3.69
N PRO A 12 16.89 -19.41 -4.86
CA PRO A 12 16.03 -18.29 -5.20
C PRO A 12 14.80 -18.26 -4.28
N LEU A 13 14.43 -17.07 -3.80
CA LEU A 13 13.23 -16.88 -2.98
C LEU A 13 12.02 -16.52 -3.85
N VAL A 14 12.17 -15.57 -4.77
CA VAL A 14 11.09 -15.15 -5.69
C VAL A 14 11.66 -14.79 -7.04
N THR A 15 11.32 -15.43 -8.14
CA THR A 15 11.80 -15.07 -9.50
C THR A 15 10.75 -14.35 -10.33
N VAL A 16 11.21 -13.58 -11.34
CA VAL A 16 10.33 -12.97 -12.35
C VAL A 16 10.64 -13.59 -13.69
N GLU A 17 9.62 -14.15 -14.35
CA GLU A 17 9.72 -14.70 -15.69
C GLU A 17 8.85 -13.90 -16.66
N PHE A 18 9.38 -13.59 -17.83
CA PHE A 18 8.64 -12.97 -18.92
C PHE A 18 8.53 -13.96 -20.07
N GLN A 19 7.31 -14.22 -20.52
CA GLN A 19 7.04 -15.07 -21.67
C GLN A 19 6.41 -14.20 -22.76
N THR A 20 6.93 -14.29 -23.99
CA THR A 20 6.30 -13.67 -25.16
C THR A 20 5.78 -14.79 -26.04
N GLU A 21 4.46 -14.96 -26.06
CA GLU A 21 3.79 -15.91 -26.94
C GLU A 21 3.48 -15.21 -28.26
N VAL A 22 3.86 -15.84 -29.37
CA VAL A 22 3.51 -15.37 -30.70
C VAL A 22 2.52 -16.37 -31.29
N ASP A 23 1.30 -15.91 -31.52
CA ASP A 23 0.32 -16.68 -32.27
C ASP A 23 0.78 -16.74 -33.73
N VAL A 24 1.17 -17.95 -34.17
CA VAL A 24 1.72 -18.19 -35.51
C VAL A 24 0.67 -17.95 -36.61
N ALA A 25 -0.63 -18.08 -36.31
CA ALA A 25 -1.70 -17.90 -37.27
C ALA A 25 -2.08 -16.42 -37.46
N THR A 26 -2.10 -15.64 -36.37
CA THR A 26 -2.53 -14.22 -36.42
C THR A 26 -1.36 -13.23 -36.40
N GLY A 27 -0.16 -13.67 -36.02
CA GLY A 27 0.99 -12.81 -35.78
C GLY A 27 0.89 -11.99 -34.48
N ASN A 28 -0.17 -12.18 -33.69
CA ASN A 28 -0.36 -11.46 -32.43
C ASN A 28 0.70 -11.88 -31.42
N ARG A 29 1.25 -10.90 -30.71
CA ARG A 29 2.22 -11.12 -29.63
C ARG A 29 1.56 -10.83 -28.30
N GLU A 30 1.54 -11.81 -27.41
CA GLU A 30 1.08 -11.65 -26.03
C GLU A 30 2.28 -11.70 -25.09
N ARG A 31 2.47 -10.65 -24.28
CA ARG A 31 3.52 -10.59 -23.27
C ARG A 31 2.92 -10.95 -21.92
N ARG A 32 3.38 -12.04 -21.33
CA ARG A 32 3.02 -12.50 -19.99
C ARG A 32 4.19 -12.33 -19.04
N MET A 33 3.84 -12.11 -17.77
CA MET A 33 4.80 -11.98 -16.70
C MET A 33 4.34 -12.81 -15.51
N PHE A 34 5.25 -13.61 -14.97
CA PHE A 34 5.02 -14.47 -13.83
C PHE A 34 5.95 -14.06 -12.69
N VAL A 35 5.37 -13.91 -11.50
CA VAL A 35 6.14 -13.81 -10.25
C VAL A 35 6.10 -15.19 -9.61
N LYS A 36 7.20 -15.92 -9.69
CA LYS A 36 7.34 -17.28 -9.14
C LYS A 36 7.86 -17.17 -7.71
N MET A 37 7.08 -17.61 -6.74
CA MET A 37 7.48 -17.59 -5.33
C MET A 37 7.79 -19.01 -4.85
N TYR A 38 8.97 -19.22 -4.29
CA TYR A 38 9.39 -20.51 -3.75
C TYR A 38 9.02 -20.63 -2.27
N PHE A 39 8.85 -21.85 -1.77
CA PHE A 39 8.53 -22.09 -0.34
C PHE A 39 9.59 -21.49 0.60
N ASP A 40 10.85 -21.46 0.15
CA ASP A 40 11.95 -20.82 0.88
C ASP A 40 11.71 -19.32 1.14
N ALA A 41 10.90 -18.60 0.35
CA ALA A 41 10.54 -17.20 0.63
C ALA A 41 9.73 -17.06 1.92
N ARG A 42 8.83 -18.02 2.19
CA ARG A 42 8.06 -18.09 3.43
C ARG A 42 8.98 -18.46 4.59
N ASP A 43 9.79 -19.50 4.40
CA ASP A 43 10.57 -20.11 5.48
C ASP A 43 11.81 -19.27 5.84
N SER A 44 12.32 -18.45 4.90
CA SER A 44 13.44 -17.54 5.12
C SER A 44 13.12 -16.32 6.00
N GLY A 45 11.84 -16.07 6.28
CA GLY A 45 11.35 -14.88 6.98
C GLY A 45 11.24 -13.63 6.10
N LEU A 46 11.48 -13.73 4.79
CA LEU A 46 11.37 -12.59 3.87
C LEU A 46 9.95 -11.99 3.88
N LEU A 47 8.93 -12.85 3.73
CA LEU A 47 7.54 -12.41 3.69
C LEU A 47 7.07 -11.83 5.03
N ALA A 48 7.61 -12.32 6.15
CA ALA A 48 7.31 -11.76 7.46
C ALA A 48 7.97 -10.39 7.68
N ALA A 49 9.16 -10.18 7.13
CA ALA A 49 9.90 -8.93 7.28
C ALA A 49 9.42 -7.83 6.33
N LEU A 50 8.97 -8.19 5.12
CA LEU A 50 8.59 -7.24 4.08
C LEU A 50 7.11 -6.82 4.22
N PRO A 51 6.80 -5.53 4.48
CA PRO A 51 5.43 -5.09 4.60
C PRO A 51 4.63 -5.26 3.30
N ASP A 52 3.35 -5.61 3.42
CA ASP A 52 2.42 -5.85 2.29
C ASP A 52 2.43 -4.72 1.26
N GLU A 53 2.47 -3.46 1.72
CA GLU A 53 2.49 -2.31 0.82
C GLU A 53 3.78 -2.17 0.01
N LEU A 54 4.91 -2.61 0.60
CA LEU A 54 6.21 -2.60 -0.07
C LEU A 54 6.30 -3.79 -1.03
N TRP A 55 5.78 -4.95 -0.64
CA TRP A 55 5.64 -6.11 -1.53
C TRP A 55 4.81 -5.76 -2.77
N LYS A 56 3.63 -5.16 -2.60
CA LYS A 56 2.80 -4.71 -3.72
C LYS A 56 3.52 -3.72 -4.63
N THR A 57 4.30 -2.80 -4.05
CA THR A 57 5.08 -1.82 -4.82
C THR A 57 6.24 -2.49 -5.56
N LEU A 58 6.87 -3.50 -4.97
CA LEU A 58 7.94 -4.29 -5.58
C LEU A 58 7.42 -5.08 -6.78
N CYS A 59 6.29 -5.77 -6.65
CA CYS A 59 5.64 -6.47 -7.77
C CYS A 59 5.29 -5.51 -8.91
N CYS A 60 4.75 -4.33 -8.59
CA CYS A 60 4.44 -3.31 -9.60
C CYS A 60 5.72 -2.74 -10.26
N LEU A 61 6.81 -2.55 -9.52
CA LEU A 61 8.08 -2.15 -10.14
C LEU A 61 8.58 -3.20 -11.13
N ALA A 62 8.46 -4.49 -10.78
CA ALA A 62 8.89 -5.58 -11.64
C ALA A 62 8.19 -5.56 -13.00
N THR A 63 6.94 -5.05 -13.12
CA THR A 63 6.23 -5.00 -14.41
C THR A 63 6.87 -4.04 -15.42
N TYR A 64 7.75 -3.15 -14.94
CA TYR A 64 8.52 -2.21 -15.76
C TYR A 64 9.97 -2.63 -15.94
N MET A 65 10.30 -3.87 -15.60
CA MET A 65 11.65 -4.43 -15.69
C MET A 65 12.02 -4.73 -17.14
N ASP A 66 13.25 -4.37 -17.52
CA ASP A 66 13.90 -4.74 -18.76
C ASP A 66 14.72 -6.03 -18.61
N GLU A 67 15.37 -6.45 -19.69
CA GLU A 67 16.19 -7.67 -19.75
C GLU A 67 17.35 -7.68 -18.74
N ASN A 68 17.79 -6.51 -18.27
CA ASN A 68 18.90 -6.35 -17.33
C ASN A 68 18.44 -6.29 -15.86
N GLY A 69 17.13 -6.38 -15.60
CA GLY A 69 16.59 -6.20 -14.26
C GLY A 69 16.42 -4.72 -13.86
N ASP A 70 16.58 -3.80 -14.80
CA ASP A 70 16.42 -2.37 -14.59
C ASP A 70 14.99 -1.92 -14.91
N CYS A 71 14.47 -1.01 -14.09
CA CYS A 71 13.10 -0.52 -14.14
C CYS A 71 13.12 1.00 -14.26
N TYR A 72 12.39 1.56 -15.23
CA TYR A 72 12.36 3.01 -15.48
C TYR A 72 10.98 3.68 -15.31
N PRO A 73 10.10 3.26 -14.39
CA PRO A 73 8.80 3.90 -14.25
C PRO A 73 8.91 5.26 -13.54
N SER A 74 8.11 6.22 -14.01
CA SER A 74 7.93 7.49 -13.29
C SER A 74 7.11 7.26 -12.00
N GLN A 75 7.29 8.13 -11.00
CA GLN A 75 6.48 8.04 -9.77
C GLN A 75 4.99 8.32 -10.01
N VAL A 76 4.66 9.05 -11.07
CA VAL A 76 3.27 9.30 -11.48
C VAL A 76 2.66 8.02 -12.03
N LEU A 77 3.38 7.34 -12.94
CA LEU A 77 2.98 6.07 -13.55
C LEU A 77 2.74 4.98 -12.48
N LEU A 78 3.64 4.88 -11.50
CA LEU A 78 3.45 3.96 -10.37
C LEU A 78 2.25 4.34 -9.50
N GLY A 79 1.97 5.63 -9.36
CA GLY A 79 0.82 6.12 -8.59
C GLY A 79 -0.50 5.74 -9.24
N GLU A 80 -0.58 5.90 -10.56
CA GLU A 80 -1.72 5.48 -11.39
C GLU A 80 -1.92 3.97 -11.30
N ALA A 81 -0.86 3.17 -11.52
CA ALA A 81 -0.92 1.72 -11.47
C ALA A 81 -1.35 1.17 -10.10
N LEU A 82 -0.95 1.83 -9.00
CA LEU A 82 -1.24 1.39 -7.63
C LEU A 82 -2.47 2.08 -7.01
N GLY A 83 -3.08 3.06 -7.69
CA GLY A 83 -4.21 3.83 -7.18
C GLY A 83 -3.89 4.70 -5.96
N ILE A 84 -2.65 5.20 -5.86
CA ILE A 84 -2.16 6.01 -4.74
C ILE A 84 -1.43 7.27 -5.22
N SER A 85 -1.35 8.29 -4.35
CA SER A 85 -0.72 9.55 -4.71
C SER A 85 0.78 9.40 -4.97
N ARG A 86 1.33 10.25 -5.84
CA ARG A 86 2.78 10.34 -6.11
C ARG A 86 3.60 10.49 -4.82
N GLN A 87 3.10 11.24 -3.84
CA GLN A 87 3.77 11.41 -2.53
C GLN A 87 3.87 10.09 -1.77
N HIS A 88 2.80 9.28 -1.79
CA HIS A 88 2.77 7.97 -1.16
C HIS A 88 3.72 7.00 -1.87
N ILE A 89 3.78 7.04 -3.21
CA ILE A 89 4.77 6.28 -3.98
C ILE A 89 6.19 6.66 -3.59
N ASN A 90 6.50 7.95 -3.53
CA ASN A 90 7.82 8.43 -3.12
C ASN A 90 8.19 7.93 -1.71
N TYR A 91 7.23 7.91 -0.78
CA TYR A 91 7.40 7.32 0.54
C TYR A 91 7.72 5.82 0.47
N ARG A 92 6.93 5.02 -0.29
CA ARG A 92 7.14 3.58 -0.44
C ARG A 92 8.47 3.24 -1.12
N ILE A 93 8.85 3.97 -2.15
CA ILE A 93 10.15 3.81 -2.82
C ILE A 93 11.29 4.09 -1.84
N LYS A 94 11.24 5.18 -1.07
CA LYS A 94 12.25 5.47 -0.04
C LYS A 94 12.35 4.34 0.99
N ARG A 95 11.21 3.79 1.42
CA ARG A 95 11.18 2.64 2.33
C ARG A 95 11.78 1.39 1.69
N LEU A 96 11.48 1.07 0.44
CA LEU A 96 12.08 -0.04 -0.30
C LEU A 96 13.60 0.11 -0.46
N LEU A 97 14.07 1.33 -0.77
CA LEU A 97 15.50 1.63 -0.86
C LEU A 97 16.23 1.53 0.48
N ALA A 98 15.54 1.79 1.59
CA ALA A 98 16.07 1.66 2.95
C ALA A 98 15.95 0.22 3.50
N PHE A 99 15.01 -0.58 2.98
CA PHE A 99 14.77 -1.93 3.44
C PHE A 99 15.99 -2.81 3.20
N ARG A 100 16.35 -3.59 4.22
CA ARG A 100 17.45 -4.56 4.17
C ARG A 100 16.92 -5.91 4.60
N PHE A 101 17.19 -6.92 3.80
CA PHE A 101 16.95 -8.31 4.17
C PHE A 101 18.30 -9.00 4.31
N ARG A 102 18.57 -9.57 5.49
CA ARG A 102 19.88 -10.16 5.82
C ARG A 102 21.07 -9.22 5.54
N GLY A 103 20.87 -7.92 5.80
CA GLY A 103 21.89 -6.88 5.60
C GLY A 103 22.02 -6.34 4.17
N GLU A 104 21.37 -6.94 3.18
CA GLU A 104 21.47 -6.52 1.78
C GLU A 104 20.25 -5.71 1.31
N PRO A 105 20.44 -4.70 0.44
CA PRO A 105 19.34 -3.94 -0.15
C PRO A 105 18.54 -4.79 -1.14
N ILE A 106 17.21 -4.66 -1.09
CA ILE A 106 16.30 -5.25 -2.07
C ILE A 106 16.23 -4.41 -3.35
N LEU A 107 16.22 -3.09 -3.21
CA LEU A 107 16.09 -2.15 -4.31
C LEU A 107 17.27 -1.18 -4.30
N THR A 108 17.82 -0.93 -5.49
CA THR A 108 18.82 0.12 -5.72
C THR A 108 18.30 1.14 -6.71
N MET A 109 18.74 2.40 -6.62
CA MET A 109 18.30 3.48 -7.50
C MET A 109 19.51 4.10 -8.19
N THR A 110 19.44 4.20 -9.51
CA THR A 110 20.43 4.87 -10.35
C THR A 110 19.84 6.19 -10.83
N LYS A 111 20.51 7.31 -10.56
CA LYS A 111 20.11 8.62 -11.07
C LYS A 111 20.89 8.90 -12.34
N ASN A 112 20.26 8.73 -13.51
CA ASN A 112 20.85 9.25 -14.74
C ASN A 112 20.66 10.76 -14.80
N ARG A 113 21.72 11.48 -15.14
CA ARG A 113 21.67 12.89 -15.55
C ARG A 113 22.00 12.92 -17.02
N GLU A 114 21.04 13.21 -17.88
CA GLU A 114 21.36 13.55 -19.26
C GLU A 114 21.92 14.98 -19.29
N SER A 115 23.21 15.11 -19.55
CA SER A 115 23.80 16.39 -19.94
C SER A 115 23.66 16.53 -21.46
N LYS A 116 22.63 17.24 -21.93
CA LYS A 116 22.64 17.78 -23.29
C LYS A 116 23.35 19.13 -23.30
N ARG A 117 24.15 19.36 -24.36
CA ARG A 117 24.74 20.66 -24.73
C ARG A 117 23.59 21.68 -24.82
N GLY A 118 23.40 22.50 -23.78
CA GLY A 118 22.33 23.52 -23.73
C GLY A 118 21.25 23.34 -22.65
N GLY A 119 21.34 22.35 -21.76
CA GLY A 119 20.48 22.26 -20.57
C GLY A 119 20.33 20.83 -20.06
N SER A 120 20.51 20.63 -18.74
CA SER A 120 20.27 19.33 -18.11
C SER A 120 18.77 19.11 -17.91
N ARG A 121 18.18 18.21 -18.69
CA ARG A 121 16.87 17.65 -18.37
C ARG A 121 17.07 16.60 -17.29
N TRP A 122 16.27 16.65 -16.23
CA TRP A 122 16.30 15.61 -15.21
C TRP A 122 15.76 14.33 -15.84
N ALA A 123 16.63 13.33 -16.04
CA ALA A 123 16.19 12.02 -16.52
C ALA A 123 15.46 11.28 -15.40
N ASN A 124 14.63 10.31 -15.79
CA ASN A 124 13.89 9.49 -14.85
C ASN A 124 14.86 8.70 -13.95
N ASN A 125 14.47 8.52 -12.70
CA ASN A 125 15.19 7.61 -11.80
C ASN A 125 15.06 6.18 -12.36
N GLY A 126 16.18 5.48 -12.51
CA GLY A 126 16.21 4.05 -12.75
C GLY A 126 16.20 3.30 -11.41
N TYR A 127 15.50 2.18 -11.35
CA TYR A 127 15.48 1.29 -10.19
C TYR A 127 15.95 -0.09 -10.61
N ARG A 128 16.75 -0.74 -9.78
CA ARG A 128 17.23 -2.11 -10.03
C ARG A 128 16.87 -3.00 -8.86
N LEU A 129 16.14 -4.08 -9.15
CA LEU A 129 15.81 -5.11 -8.17
C LEU A 129 17.03 -6.02 -7.99
N ARG A 130 17.42 -6.26 -6.74
CA ARG A 130 18.61 -7.07 -6.44
C ARG A 130 18.27 -8.56 -6.42
N PRO A 131 19.19 -9.43 -6.89
CA PRO A 131 18.99 -10.88 -6.90
C PRO A 131 18.68 -11.53 -5.54
N ILE A 132 18.92 -10.85 -4.41
CA ILE A 132 18.53 -11.38 -3.09
C ILE A 132 17.00 -11.52 -2.95
N THR A 133 16.23 -10.77 -3.72
CA THR A 133 14.78 -11.00 -3.83
C THR A 133 14.45 -12.25 -4.64
N GLY A 134 15.42 -12.77 -5.40
CA GLY A 134 15.26 -13.71 -6.51
C GLY A 134 14.75 -13.05 -7.79
N LEU A 135 14.32 -11.77 -7.78
CA LEU A 135 13.56 -11.15 -8.88
C LEU A 135 14.46 -10.74 -10.07
N ALA A 136 15.56 -11.46 -10.29
CA ALA A 136 16.42 -11.29 -11.46
C ALA A 136 15.88 -12.17 -12.60
N MET A 137 15.87 -11.62 -13.81
CA MET A 137 15.24 -12.20 -15.00
C MET A 137 16.01 -13.41 -15.55
N PHE A 138 17.33 -13.45 -15.34
CA PHE A 138 18.23 -14.49 -15.85
C PHE A 138 19.29 -14.81 -14.80
N ASP A 139 19.08 -15.87 -14.03
CA ASP A 139 20.20 -16.63 -13.48
C ASP A 139 20.38 -17.79 -14.46
N GLU A 140 21.39 -17.70 -15.33
CA GLU A 140 21.84 -18.85 -16.14
C GLU A 140 22.43 -19.88 -15.17
N GLY A 141 21.54 -20.67 -14.58
CA GLY A 141 21.86 -21.71 -13.64
C GLY A 141 20.84 -22.81 -13.76
N ASP A 142 20.99 -23.58 -14.84
CA ASP A 142 20.49 -24.94 -15.03
C ASP A 142 19.00 -25.16 -14.71
N ASN A 143 18.18 -25.12 -15.76
CA ASN A 143 16.94 -25.91 -15.79
C ASN A 143 17.33 -27.38 -15.60
N ASP A 144 17.31 -27.86 -14.36
CA ASP A 144 17.43 -29.27 -14.04
C ASP A 144 16.26 -30.02 -14.69
N ALA A 145 16.52 -30.56 -15.88
CA ALA A 145 15.79 -31.63 -16.54
C ALA A 145 15.91 -32.96 -15.78
N ALA A 146 15.76 -32.92 -14.45
CA ALA A 146 15.96 -34.06 -13.55
C ALA A 146 14.85 -34.12 -12.49
N THR A 147 13.59 -34.13 -12.90
CA THR A 147 12.50 -34.65 -12.05
C THR A 147 11.41 -35.30 -12.91
N GLU A 148 11.79 -36.23 -13.79
CA GLU A 148 10.81 -37.16 -14.40
C GLU A 148 11.49 -38.38 -15.05
N ALA A 149 12.35 -39.09 -14.29
CA ALA A 149 12.86 -40.38 -14.73
C ALA A 149 13.35 -41.23 -13.53
N GLN A 150 12.47 -41.50 -12.56
CA GLN A 150 12.65 -42.57 -11.56
C GLN A 150 11.38 -42.78 -10.73
N ARG A 151 10.26 -43.03 -11.41
CA ARG A 151 9.08 -43.68 -10.81
C ARG A 151 8.53 -44.68 -11.82
N GLU A 152 9.32 -45.71 -12.08
CA GLU A 152 8.85 -47.00 -12.60
C GLU A 152 10.05 -47.95 -12.61
N THR A 153 10.29 -48.58 -11.47
CA THR A 153 10.72 -49.99 -11.42
C THR A 153 10.37 -50.50 -10.04
N ASP A 154 9.28 -51.23 -10.08
CA ASP A 154 8.63 -51.94 -9.00
C ASP A 154 9.53 -53.09 -8.49
N LYS A 155 9.41 -53.35 -7.18
CA LYS A 155 9.48 -54.69 -6.54
C LYS A 155 10.84 -55.39 -6.45
N SER A 156 11.43 -55.37 -5.24
CA SER A 156 11.65 -56.60 -4.47
C SER A 156 12.19 -56.30 -3.05
N SER A 157 11.57 -56.98 -2.08
CA SER A 157 12.13 -57.45 -0.80
C SER A 157 12.27 -56.52 0.41
N MET A 158 11.47 -56.88 1.43
CA MET A 158 11.84 -57.12 2.84
C MET A 158 11.83 -55.94 3.84
N SER A 159 10.84 -56.00 4.73
CA SER A 159 10.74 -55.39 6.07
C SER A 159 11.69 -56.09 7.10
N PRO A 160 11.58 -55.92 8.43
CA PRO A 160 11.04 -54.82 9.26
C PRO A 160 11.97 -54.44 10.48
N LYS A 161 11.53 -53.42 11.24
CA LYS A 161 11.66 -53.19 12.70
C LYS A 161 12.47 -51.97 13.13
N GLY A 162 11.91 -51.27 14.12
CA GLY A 162 12.66 -50.43 15.04
C GLY A 162 11.87 -49.22 15.53
N ASP A 163 11.12 -49.40 16.61
CA ASP A 163 10.55 -48.33 17.44
C ASP A 163 11.61 -47.27 17.79
N THR A 164 11.18 -46.04 18.10
CA THR A 164 11.54 -45.30 19.33
C THR A 164 11.45 -43.77 19.17
N GLN A 165 10.42 -43.24 19.83
CA GLN A 165 10.36 -42.00 20.63
C GLN A 165 10.50 -40.61 20.00
N LEU A 166 9.39 -39.88 20.13
CA LEU A 166 9.31 -38.43 20.37
C LEU A 166 10.19 -38.01 21.56
N PRO A 167 10.62 -36.74 21.60
CA PRO A 167 10.25 -35.99 22.79
C PRO A 167 9.67 -34.61 22.52
N THR A 168 8.69 -34.34 23.37
CA THR A 168 8.05 -33.08 23.72
C THR A 168 9.00 -32.13 24.45
N SER A 169 8.69 -30.83 24.33
CA SER A 169 8.94 -29.76 25.31
C SER A 169 10.30 -29.04 25.27
N MET A 170 10.27 -27.71 25.07
CA MET A 170 10.38 -26.71 26.15
C MET A 170 10.56 -25.30 25.55
N SER A 171 9.63 -24.42 25.91
CA SER A 171 9.80 -22.96 26.05
C SER A 171 10.85 -22.66 27.15
N PRO A 172 11.20 -21.43 27.59
CA PRO A 172 10.93 -20.05 27.13
C PRO A 172 12.18 -19.12 27.13
N TYR A 173 12.28 -18.11 26.26
CA TYR A 173 13.12 -16.93 26.55
C TYR A 173 12.43 -15.66 26.01
N ARG A 174 11.73 -14.89 26.86
CA ARG A 174 12.21 -13.87 27.82
C ARG A 174 12.64 -12.57 27.12
N VAL A 175 11.68 -11.65 27.15
CA VAL A 175 11.76 -10.23 26.81
C VAL A 175 12.84 -9.54 27.65
N THR A 176 13.73 -8.82 26.98
CA THR A 176 14.52 -7.74 27.58
C THR A 176 14.22 -6.43 26.86
N GLN A 177 13.53 -5.55 27.57
CA GLN A 177 13.43 -4.11 27.27
C GLN A 177 14.71 -3.41 27.74
N ARG A 178 15.14 -2.38 27.01
CA ARG A 178 15.73 -1.08 27.47
C ARG A 178 16.51 -0.41 26.32
N PRO A 179 16.92 0.86 26.45
CA PRO A 179 16.12 2.08 26.61
C PRO A 179 16.54 3.12 25.54
N GLY A 180 16.01 4.34 25.63
CA GLY A 180 15.96 5.30 24.52
C GLY A 180 17.26 5.99 24.10
N CYS A 181 17.16 6.65 22.93
CA CYS A 181 18.12 7.64 22.46
C CYS A 181 17.39 8.87 21.88
N VAL A 182 17.68 9.95 22.58
CA VAL A 182 17.49 11.40 22.42
C VAL A 182 17.51 11.94 20.98
N SER A 183 16.62 12.91 20.74
CA SER A 183 16.52 13.79 19.56
C SER A 183 17.76 14.68 19.35
N PRO A 184 17.98 15.14 18.10
CA PRO A 184 18.05 16.61 17.87
C PRO A 184 17.20 16.99 16.64
N SER A 185 16.23 17.91 16.74
CA SER A 185 16.40 19.37 16.73
C SER A 185 17.20 19.88 15.53
N MET A 186 16.50 20.26 14.45
CA MET A 186 16.94 21.22 13.43
C MET A 186 15.68 21.84 12.80
N SER A 187 15.51 23.14 13.00
CA SER A 187 14.44 23.99 12.47
C SER A 187 14.84 24.54 11.07
N PRO A 188 14.07 25.47 10.45
CA PRO A 188 13.34 25.19 9.22
C PRO A 188 13.92 25.95 8.01
N MET A 189 13.77 25.42 6.80
CA MET A 189 14.15 26.15 5.60
C MET A 189 13.20 25.90 4.42
N GLY A 190 12.59 27.00 3.96
CA GLY A 190 12.30 27.26 2.55
C GLY A 190 11.00 26.70 1.98
N ASP A 191 9.90 27.45 2.18
CA ASP A 191 8.65 27.30 1.42
C ASP A 191 8.85 27.57 -0.08
N THR A 192 8.43 26.63 -0.93
CA THR A 192 8.22 26.88 -2.37
C THR A 192 6.95 26.17 -2.84
N ASN A 193 5.81 26.54 -2.24
CA ASN A 193 4.47 26.09 -2.64
C ASN A 193 3.46 27.21 -2.41
N GLN A 194 3.38 28.17 -3.33
CA GLN A 194 2.42 29.27 -3.26
C GLN A 194 1.35 29.28 -4.36
N ILE A 195 1.31 28.31 -5.29
CA ILE A 195 0.41 28.40 -6.47
C ILE A 195 -0.74 27.36 -6.48
N GLU A 196 -0.77 26.35 -5.59
CA GLU A 196 -1.86 25.35 -5.56
C GLU A 196 -2.74 25.38 -4.30
N ARG A 197 -2.59 26.38 -3.41
CA ARG A 197 -3.30 26.45 -2.11
C ARG A 197 -4.66 27.18 -2.13
N ASP A 198 -5.21 27.52 -3.30
CA ASP A 198 -6.40 28.39 -3.39
C ASP A 198 -7.71 27.70 -3.81
N ARG A 199 -7.79 26.37 -3.81
CA ARG A 199 -9.06 25.65 -4.11
C ARG A 199 -9.71 24.90 -2.95
N THR A 200 -9.08 24.79 -1.77
CA THR A 200 -9.62 24.00 -0.64
C THR A 200 -9.69 24.72 0.73
N LYS A 201 -9.56 26.04 0.78
CA LYS A 201 -9.94 26.86 1.96
C LYS A 201 -11.46 27.10 1.84
N THR A 202 -12.39 26.69 2.72
CA THR A 202 -12.36 26.45 4.17
C THR A 202 -13.54 25.54 4.59
N LEU A 203 -13.29 24.36 5.13
CA LEU A 203 -14.20 23.75 6.12
C LEU A 203 -13.55 23.95 7.49
N ASN A 204 -14.18 24.79 8.31
CA ASN A 204 -13.60 25.23 9.58
C ASN A 204 -13.78 24.14 10.66
N VAL A 205 -12.73 23.36 10.90
CA VAL A 205 -12.70 22.23 11.85
C VAL A 205 -12.65 22.69 13.33
N SER A 206 -12.52 24.00 13.60
CA SER A 206 -12.34 24.53 14.96
C SER A 206 -13.58 24.43 15.87
N GLY A 207 -14.77 24.22 15.32
CA GLY A 207 -16.01 24.12 16.11
C GLY A 207 -16.14 22.84 16.94
N PHE A 208 -15.37 21.79 16.64
CA PHE A 208 -15.61 20.45 17.18
C PHE A 208 -15.06 20.19 18.59
N LYS A 209 -14.16 21.04 19.10
CA LYS A 209 -13.41 20.78 20.35
C LYS A 209 -14.12 21.22 21.65
N LYS A 210 -15.23 21.96 21.59
CA LYS A 210 -15.79 22.64 22.78
C LYS A 210 -16.82 21.84 23.61
N SER A 211 -17.08 20.57 23.33
CA SER A 211 -18.13 19.79 24.04
C SER A 211 -17.62 18.52 24.73
N LEU A 212 -16.37 18.50 25.21
CA LEU A 212 -15.72 17.29 25.77
C LEU A 212 -15.47 17.32 27.28
N SER A 213 -16.18 18.17 28.03
CA SER A 213 -16.22 18.07 29.50
C SER A 213 -17.66 17.89 29.92
N ASP A 214 -18.05 16.62 30.06
CA ASP A 214 -18.96 16.08 31.08
C ASP A 214 -19.67 14.86 30.51
N SER A 215 -19.62 13.77 31.28
CA SER A 215 -20.20 12.43 31.03
C SER A 215 -19.24 11.37 30.49
N GLN A 216 -18.27 10.97 31.32
CA GLN A 216 -17.78 9.59 31.34
C GLN A 216 -18.54 8.81 32.42
N ALA A 217 -19.32 7.80 32.02
CA ALA A 217 -19.61 6.63 32.85
C ALA A 217 -20.11 5.45 31.98
N GLY A 218 -19.25 4.46 31.76
CA GLY A 218 -19.62 3.05 31.53
C GLY A 218 -19.90 2.57 30.10
N LYS A 219 -18.92 1.90 29.46
CA LYS A 219 -19.13 0.69 28.60
C LYS A 219 -17.79 0.09 28.16
N SER A 220 -17.49 -1.12 28.63
CA SER A 220 -16.18 -1.80 28.51
C SER A 220 -16.16 -3.05 27.60
N SER A 221 -17.08 -3.17 26.64
CA SER A 221 -17.00 -4.24 25.63
C SER A 221 -17.42 -3.84 24.20
N GLY A 222 -17.96 -2.63 24.00
CA GLY A 222 -18.37 -2.14 22.67
C GLY A 222 -17.24 -1.51 21.84
N SER A 223 -16.08 -1.19 22.44
CA SER A 223 -15.13 -0.27 21.78
C SER A 223 -14.49 -0.82 20.51
N ALA A 224 -14.22 -2.13 20.43
CA ALA A 224 -13.58 -2.73 19.26
C ALA A 224 -14.54 -2.88 18.08
N GLU A 225 -15.77 -3.37 18.35
CA GLU A 225 -16.81 -3.46 17.32
C GLU A 225 -17.25 -2.07 16.84
N ASP A 226 -17.40 -1.11 17.76
CA ASP A 226 -17.77 0.26 17.40
C ASP A 226 -16.66 0.94 16.59
N GLU A 227 -15.37 0.73 16.94
CA GLU A 227 -14.26 1.24 16.14
C GLU A 227 -14.21 0.60 14.75
N PHE A 228 -14.51 -0.69 14.64
CA PHE A 228 -14.61 -1.39 13.36
C PHE A 228 -15.78 -0.88 12.51
N ARG A 229 -16.97 -0.71 13.09
CA ARG A 229 -18.16 -0.13 12.43
C ARG A 229 -17.89 1.28 11.94
N ILE A 230 -17.30 2.14 12.79
CA ILE A 230 -16.86 3.49 12.42
C ILE A 230 -15.86 3.42 11.27
N GLY A 231 -14.90 2.49 11.32
CA GLY A 231 -13.91 2.29 10.28
C GLY A 231 -14.53 1.99 8.91
N ILE A 232 -15.51 1.06 8.87
CA ILE A 232 -16.24 0.71 7.65
C ILE A 232 -16.99 1.92 7.10
N LEU A 233 -17.72 2.63 7.97
CA LEU A 233 -18.52 3.79 7.56
C LEU A 233 -17.66 4.91 6.99
N VAL A 234 -16.48 5.14 7.58
CA VAL A 234 -15.51 6.11 7.07
C VAL A 234 -14.97 5.70 5.71
N LEU A 235 -14.66 4.42 5.49
CA LEU A 235 -14.21 3.94 4.19
C LEU A 235 -15.29 4.15 3.12
N GLU A 236 -16.56 3.89 3.43
CA GLU A 236 -17.66 4.15 2.50
C GLU A 236 -17.79 5.66 2.19
N MET A 237 -17.72 6.53 3.20
CA MET A 237 -17.76 7.98 3.00
C MET A 237 -16.62 8.47 2.09
N LEU A 238 -15.40 7.97 2.31
CA LEU A 238 -14.23 8.30 1.51
C LEU A 238 -14.37 7.87 0.06
N ASP A 239 -14.92 6.68 -0.18
CA ASP A 239 -15.12 6.12 -1.52
C ASP A 239 -16.15 6.95 -2.29
N VAL A 240 -17.33 7.17 -1.72
CA VAL A 240 -18.43 7.90 -2.38
C VAL A 240 -18.06 9.36 -2.66
N CYS A 241 -17.44 10.02 -1.69
CA CYS A 241 -17.07 11.43 -1.82
C CYS A 241 -15.80 11.64 -2.66
N HIS A 242 -15.04 10.57 -2.95
CA HIS A 242 -13.71 10.62 -3.56
C HIS A 242 -12.76 11.61 -2.86
N ASP A 243 -12.90 11.79 -1.55
CA ASP A 243 -12.13 12.75 -0.76
C ASP A 243 -11.27 12.04 0.30
N ARG A 244 -10.04 11.69 -0.08
CA ARG A 244 -9.09 11.00 0.81
C ARG A 244 -8.55 11.88 1.94
N HIS A 245 -8.61 13.20 1.79
CA HIS A 245 -8.00 14.14 2.75
C HIS A 245 -8.92 14.40 3.95
N SER A 246 -10.24 14.21 3.78
CA SER A 246 -11.25 14.42 4.83
C SER A 246 -11.48 13.22 5.76
N ARG A 247 -10.57 12.24 5.80
CA ARG A 247 -10.70 11.04 6.67
C ARG A 247 -10.94 11.37 8.14
N GLY A 248 -10.19 12.33 8.69
CA GLY A 248 -10.35 12.74 10.09
C GLY A 248 -11.73 13.34 10.37
N PHE A 249 -12.26 14.12 9.42
CA PHE A 249 -13.59 14.69 9.48
C PHE A 249 -14.67 13.60 9.42
N TYR A 250 -14.59 12.67 8.47
CA TYR A 250 -15.56 11.57 8.38
C TYR A 250 -15.55 10.66 9.60
N ARG A 251 -14.40 10.49 10.26
CA ARG A 251 -14.32 9.75 11.53
C ARG A 251 -15.13 10.43 12.63
N LEU A 252 -15.05 11.76 12.72
CA LEU A 252 -15.86 12.54 13.66
C LEU A 252 -17.35 12.47 13.33
N VAL A 253 -17.70 12.50 12.05
CA VAL A 253 -19.09 12.32 11.59
C VAL A 253 -19.63 10.94 12.00
N ALA A 254 -18.91 9.87 11.71
CA ALA A 254 -19.29 8.51 12.08
C ALA A 254 -19.47 8.30 13.59
N GLN A 255 -18.72 9.06 14.41
CA GLN A 255 -18.82 8.99 15.88
C GLN A 255 -20.03 9.73 16.44
N LYS A 256 -20.46 10.82 15.80
CA LYS A 256 -21.47 11.74 16.36
C LYS A 256 -22.82 11.68 15.68
N VAL A 257 -22.88 11.19 14.44
CA VAL A 257 -24.10 11.20 13.63
C VAL A 257 -24.64 9.78 13.53
N PRO A 258 -25.95 9.56 13.74
CA PRO A 258 -26.58 8.27 13.52
C PRO A 258 -26.26 7.71 12.12
N GLU A 259 -25.89 6.43 12.07
CA GLU A 259 -25.48 5.75 10.84
C GLU A 259 -26.53 5.86 9.72
N GLU A 260 -27.82 5.80 10.07
CA GLU A 260 -28.93 5.95 9.13
C GLU A 260 -28.88 7.26 8.34
N LEU A 261 -28.54 8.37 9.01
CA LEU A 261 -28.45 9.68 8.38
C LEU A 261 -27.27 9.74 7.42
N ILE A 262 -26.15 9.14 7.82
CA ILE A 262 -24.94 9.06 6.98
C ILE A 262 -25.25 8.25 5.71
N ARG A 263 -25.84 7.07 5.84
CA ARG A 263 -26.19 6.21 4.68
C ARG A 263 -27.23 6.85 3.76
N THR A 264 -28.19 7.60 4.33
CA THR A 264 -29.17 8.36 3.55
C THR A 264 -28.49 9.47 2.75
N ALA A 265 -27.62 10.26 3.39
CA ALA A 265 -26.85 11.31 2.72
C ALA A 265 -25.89 10.76 1.65
N LEU A 266 -25.27 9.60 1.89
CA LEU A 266 -24.42 8.91 0.89
C LEU A 266 -25.24 8.44 -0.31
N SER A 267 -26.42 7.84 -0.09
CA SER A 267 -27.31 7.39 -1.16
C SER A 267 -27.75 8.57 -2.04
N GLU A 268 -28.13 9.69 -1.42
CA GLU A 268 -28.50 10.91 -2.15
C GLU A 268 -27.31 11.49 -2.93
N THR A 269 -26.12 11.47 -2.34
CA THR A 269 -24.89 11.92 -3.02
C THR A 269 -24.59 11.06 -4.25
N LYS A 270 -24.70 9.72 -4.14
CA LYS A 270 -24.54 8.79 -5.28
C LYS A 270 -25.56 9.08 -6.38
N TYR A 271 -26.81 9.33 -6.01
CA TYR A 271 -27.88 9.63 -6.96
C TYR A 271 -27.64 10.94 -7.72
N GLN A 272 -27.34 12.03 -6.99
CA GLN A 272 -27.14 13.36 -7.56
C GLN A 272 -25.89 13.45 -8.44
N ASP A 273 -24.85 12.69 -8.10
CA ASP A 273 -23.65 12.56 -8.92
C ASP A 273 -23.96 11.87 -10.26
N ARG A 274 -24.70 10.75 -10.22
CA ARG A 274 -25.08 9.99 -11.43
C ARG A 274 -25.87 10.83 -12.44
N ILE A 275 -26.72 11.73 -11.94
CA ILE A 275 -27.53 12.64 -12.77
C ILE A 275 -26.80 13.97 -13.08
N GLY A 276 -25.54 14.13 -12.66
CA GLY A 276 -24.71 15.30 -12.96
C GLY A 276 -25.18 16.60 -12.31
N ARG A 277 -25.92 16.55 -11.20
CA ARG A 277 -26.47 17.75 -10.53
C ARG A 277 -25.56 18.33 -9.44
N ILE A 278 -24.44 17.69 -9.12
CA ILE A 278 -23.49 18.20 -8.14
C ILE A 278 -22.63 19.31 -8.79
N ARG A 279 -22.83 20.55 -8.35
CA ARG A 279 -22.11 21.73 -8.87
C ARG A 279 -20.74 22.00 -8.22
N LYS A 280 -20.53 21.53 -6.98
CA LYS A 280 -19.28 21.70 -6.21
C LYS A 280 -18.51 20.37 -6.22
N SER A 281 -18.09 19.90 -5.05
CA SER A 281 -17.55 18.56 -4.84
C SER A 281 -18.61 17.64 -4.22
N ARG A 282 -18.45 16.32 -4.41
CA ARG A 282 -19.30 15.32 -3.75
C ARG A 282 -19.23 15.43 -2.23
N GLY A 283 -18.03 15.64 -1.67
CA GLY A 283 -17.85 15.84 -0.23
C GLY A 283 -18.57 17.08 0.33
N ALA A 284 -18.60 18.18 -0.42
CA ALA A 284 -19.37 19.36 -0.04
C ALA A 284 -20.88 19.07 -0.08
N PHE A 285 -21.37 18.47 -1.16
CA PHE A 285 -22.79 18.10 -1.28
C PHE A 285 -23.23 17.13 -0.17
N PHE A 286 -22.42 16.11 0.12
CA PHE A 286 -22.66 15.16 1.21
C PHE A 286 -22.79 15.86 2.57
N THR A 287 -21.86 16.79 2.86
CA THR A 287 -21.86 17.53 4.14
C THR A 287 -23.10 18.41 4.28
N ASP A 288 -23.50 19.09 3.20
CA ASP A 288 -24.71 19.91 3.15
C ASP A 288 -25.96 19.06 3.36
N GLN A 289 -26.05 17.90 2.69
CA GLN A 289 -27.15 16.96 2.86
C GLN A 289 -27.26 16.42 4.28
N LEU A 290 -26.13 16.02 4.85
CA LEU A 290 -26.10 15.48 6.19
C LEU A 290 -26.59 16.51 7.22
N GLN A 291 -26.20 17.78 7.05
CA GLN A 291 -26.69 18.87 7.88
C GLN A 291 -28.19 19.13 7.71
N ARG A 292 -28.70 19.05 6.47
CA ARG A 292 -30.13 19.20 6.18
C ARG A 292 -30.94 18.12 6.89
N LEU A 293 -30.56 16.85 6.72
CA LEU A 293 -31.23 15.71 7.35
C LEU A 293 -31.12 15.75 8.88
N ALA A 294 -29.98 16.19 9.42
CA ALA A 294 -29.83 16.34 10.87
C ALA A 294 -30.74 17.45 11.43
N ARG A 295 -30.89 18.56 10.71
CA ARG A 295 -31.82 19.64 11.09
C ARG A 295 -33.27 19.18 11.07
N GLU A 296 -33.66 18.40 10.07
CA GLU A 296 -34.99 17.79 9.98
C GLU A 296 -35.29 16.86 11.16
N ARG A 297 -34.27 16.17 11.69
CA ARG A 297 -34.38 15.34 12.90
C ARG A 297 -34.12 16.08 14.22
N GLY A 298 -33.92 17.40 14.19
CA GLY A 298 -33.64 18.21 15.40
C GLY A 298 -32.28 17.94 16.06
N ILE A 299 -31.30 17.41 15.30
CA ILE A 299 -29.95 17.10 15.80
C ILE A 299 -29.01 18.25 15.47
N GLU A 300 -28.48 18.93 16.48
CA GLU A 300 -27.46 19.98 16.30
C GLU A 300 -26.07 19.40 16.08
N LEU A 301 -25.60 19.40 14.82
CA LEU A 301 -24.29 18.82 14.49
C LEU A 301 -23.08 19.72 14.81
N GLY A 302 -23.26 20.96 15.28
CA GLY A 302 -22.16 21.88 15.60
C GLY A 302 -21.21 22.18 14.42
N LEU A 303 -21.61 21.84 13.19
CA LEU A 303 -20.87 22.04 11.96
C LEU A 303 -21.09 23.48 11.48
N LYS A 304 -20.20 24.41 11.83
CA LYS A 304 -20.29 25.79 11.33
C LYS A 304 -19.99 25.83 9.83
N MET A 305 -21.02 25.87 8.98
CA MET A 305 -20.92 26.35 7.61
C MET A 305 -20.92 27.87 7.57
N THR A 306 -20.16 28.45 6.64
CA THR A 306 -20.11 29.90 6.47
C THR A 306 -21.38 30.40 5.77
N ALA A 307 -21.86 31.60 6.14
CA ALA A 307 -23.10 32.19 5.63
C ALA A 307 -23.15 32.40 4.10
N ARG A 308 -22.03 32.21 3.40
CA ARG A 308 -21.90 32.32 1.94
C ARG A 308 -22.44 31.09 1.21
N ASP A 309 -22.41 29.92 1.85
CA ASP A 309 -22.85 28.65 1.23
C ASP A 309 -24.38 28.48 1.22
N ALA A 310 -25.09 29.08 2.18
CA ALA A 310 -26.56 29.02 2.27
C ALA A 310 -27.29 29.78 1.14
N ARG A 311 -26.62 30.72 0.45
CA ARG A 311 -27.26 31.55 -0.60
C ARG A 311 -27.25 30.91 -1.99
N LEU A 312 -26.53 29.80 -2.20
CA LEU A 312 -26.36 29.20 -3.53
C LEU A 312 -27.50 28.25 -3.95
N PHE A 313 -28.52 28.05 -3.12
CA PHE A 313 -29.57 27.05 -3.34
C PHE A 313 -31.01 27.57 -3.26
N ASN A 314 -31.22 28.87 -3.00
CA ASN A 314 -32.52 29.52 -3.21
C ASN A 314 -32.71 29.99 -4.68
N ARG A 315 -32.14 29.26 -5.64
CA ARG A 315 -32.36 29.47 -7.08
C ARG A 315 -32.42 28.14 -7.81
#